data_AF-A0A366S2Z4-F1
#
_entry.id   AF-A0A366S2Z4-F1
#
_cell.length_a   1.000
_cell.length_b   1.000
_cell.length_c   1.000
_cell.angle_alpha   90.00
_cell.angle_beta   90.00
_cell.angle_gamma   90.00
#
_symmetry.space_group_name_H-M   'P 1'
#
loop_
_entity.id
_entity.type
_entity.pdbx_description
1 polymer ?
#
loop_
_entity_poly.entity_id
_entity_poly.type
_entity_poly.pdbx_seq_one_letter_code
_entity_poly.pdbx_strand_id
1 'polypeptide(L)'
;MSDSKIYDVVVVGGGPFGLAAGYEVAKAGASVMILEQNNFFNQAGSSGDLARMFRTMYTEEFVAELATKTMKHWDALEKDAGVSLRWMGGLFNFGDKDMGNDTPEVKALVLSEFLSADELDRNTTWADR
;
A
#
# COMPACT_ATOMS: atom_id res chain seq x y z
N MET A 1 42.75 13.03 -2.35
CA MET A 1 42.05 11.74 -2.18
C MET A 1 40.68 12.07 -1.63
N SER A 2 39.59 11.65 -2.27
CA SER A 2 38.24 11.87 -1.73
C SER A 2 38.06 11.01 -0.47
N ASP A 3 37.63 11.61 0.64
CA ASP A 3 37.19 10.84 1.80
C ASP A 3 36.06 9.90 1.39
N SER A 4 36.31 8.59 1.47
CA SER A 4 35.29 7.59 1.23
C SER A 4 34.41 7.48 2.48
N LYS A 5 33.12 7.83 2.34
CA LYS A 5 32.13 7.61 3.41
C LYS A 5 31.72 6.13 3.41
N ILE A 6 31.88 5.49 4.56
CA ILE A 6 31.38 4.13 4.82
C ILE A 6 29.95 4.24 5.37
N TYR A 7 29.05 3.41 4.86
CA TYR A 7 27.67 3.26 5.34
C TYR A 7 27.44 1.79 5.72
N ASP A 8 26.58 1.55 6.70
CA ASP A 8 26.20 0.19 7.12
C ASP A 8 25.35 -0.49 6.04
N VAL A 9 24.48 0.28 5.36
CA VAL A 9 23.61 -0.21 4.30
C VAL A 9 23.64 0.72 3.09
N VAL A 10 23.69 0.15 1.90
CA VAL A 10 23.47 0.86 0.64
C VAL A 10 22.23 0.30 -0.04
N VAL A 11 21.24 1.16 -0.29
CA VAL A 11 20.02 0.82 -1.03
C VAL A 11 20.16 1.33 -2.45
N VAL A 12 20.00 0.45 -3.44
CA VAL A 12 20.01 0.80 -4.86
C VAL A 12 18.56 0.84 -5.36
N GLY A 13 18.09 2.02 -5.70
CA GLY A 13 16.71 2.36 -6.05
C GLY A 13 16.03 3.18 -4.95
N GLY A 14 15.64 4.40 -5.25
CA GLY A 14 14.93 5.35 -4.37
C GLY A 14 13.41 5.37 -4.57
N GLY A 15 12.84 4.25 -5.03
CA GLY A 15 11.38 4.05 -5.09
C GLY A 15 10.75 3.78 -3.72
N PRO A 16 9.43 3.51 -3.65
CA PRO A 16 8.72 3.32 -2.37
C PRO A 16 9.33 2.21 -1.50
N PHE A 17 9.74 1.09 -2.09
CA PHE A 17 10.41 0.01 -1.35
C PHE A 17 11.80 0.42 -0.83
N GLY A 18 12.59 1.12 -1.64
CA GLY A 18 13.94 1.53 -1.25
C GLY A 18 13.93 2.61 -0.18
N LEU A 19 13.01 3.57 -0.29
CA LEU A 19 12.77 4.58 0.74
C LEU A 19 12.24 3.95 2.03
N ALA A 20 11.31 2.99 1.96
CA ALA A 20 10.83 2.26 3.14
C ALA A 20 11.96 1.47 3.83
N ALA A 21 12.82 0.81 3.05
CA ALA A 21 13.98 0.11 3.58
C ALA A 21 14.96 1.09 4.25
N GLY A 22 15.30 2.20 3.59
CA GLY A 22 16.17 3.22 4.15
C GLY A 22 15.60 3.87 5.41
N TYR A 23 14.30 4.10 5.44
CA TYR A 23 13.59 4.59 6.61
C TYR A 23 13.73 3.65 7.81
N GLU A 24 13.46 2.35 7.65
CA GLU A 24 13.56 1.37 8.74
C GLU A 24 15.02 1.18 9.20
N VAL A 25 15.99 1.19 8.27
CA VAL A 25 17.42 1.13 8.61
C VAL A 25 17.86 2.34 9.43
N ALA A 26 17.48 3.55 9.01
CA ALA A 26 17.79 4.77 9.74
C ALA A 26 17.11 4.79 11.11
N LYS A 27 15.86 4.31 11.21
CA LYS A 27 15.11 4.19 12.47
C LYS A 27 15.75 3.19 13.43
N ALA A 28 16.42 2.16 12.92
CA ALA A 28 17.23 1.23 13.71
C ALA A 28 18.59 1.81 14.17
N GLY A 29 18.92 3.05 13.79
CA GLY A 29 20.15 3.75 14.19
C GLY A 29 21.37 3.45 13.32
N ALA A 30 21.19 2.77 12.19
CA ALA A 30 22.26 2.47 11.25
C ALA A 30 22.39 3.56 10.16
N SER A 31 23.61 3.72 9.65
CA SER A 31 23.90 4.64 8.54
C SER A 31 23.47 4.02 7.21
N VAL A 32 22.71 4.77 6.41
CA VAL A 32 22.20 4.30 5.12
C VAL A 32 22.44 5.32 4.00
N MET A 33 22.84 4.81 2.84
CA MET A 33 22.91 5.57 1.60
C MET A 33 21.91 5.02 0.60
N ILE A 34 21.08 5.89 0.03
CA ILE A 34 20.11 5.53 -1.01
C ILE A 34 20.59 6.13 -2.33
N LEU A 35 20.77 5.28 -3.34
CA LEU A 35 21.16 5.66 -4.69
C LEU A 35 19.94 5.53 -5.61
N GLU A 36 19.52 6.62 -6.23
CA GLU A 36 18.45 6.63 -7.23
C GLU A 36 19.02 7.07 -8.57
N GLN A 37 18.66 6.36 -9.64
CA GLN A 37 19.15 6.67 -10.99
C GLN A 37 18.56 7.97 -11.54
N ASN A 38 17.33 8.31 -11.11
CA ASN A 38 16.62 9.53 -11.48
C ASN A 38 16.59 10.53 -10.28
N ASN A 39 15.68 11.50 -10.34
CA ASN A 39 15.31 12.27 -9.16
C ASN A 39 14.36 11.47 -8.27
N PHE A 40 14.36 11.74 -6.97
CA PHE A 40 13.29 11.25 -6.08
C PHE A 40 11.94 11.76 -6.55
N PHE A 41 10.89 10.96 -6.32
CA PHE A 41 9.51 11.27 -6.73
C PHE A 41 9.32 11.42 -8.25
N ASN A 42 10.14 10.73 -9.05
CA ASN A 42 10.01 10.70 -10.49
C ASN A 42 8.81 9.86 -10.97
N GLN A 43 8.47 10.04 -12.25
CA GLN A 43 7.37 9.36 -12.94
C GLN A 43 7.86 8.25 -13.89
N ALA A 44 9.16 7.95 -13.88
CA ALA A 44 9.79 7.01 -14.81
C ALA A 44 9.74 5.54 -14.33
N GLY A 45 9.13 5.27 -13.16
CA GLY A 45 8.99 3.95 -12.58
C GLY A 45 7.53 3.54 -12.31
N SER A 46 7.34 2.47 -11.53
CA SER A 46 6.01 1.91 -11.19
C SER A 46 5.21 2.71 -10.15
N SER A 47 5.79 3.79 -9.64
CA SER A 47 5.23 4.60 -8.53
C SER A 47 4.66 5.95 -8.99
N GLY A 48 4.59 6.22 -10.29
CA GLY A 48 4.20 7.55 -10.81
C GLY A 48 2.76 8.00 -10.47
N ASP A 49 1.82 7.05 -10.41
CA ASP A 49 0.42 7.37 -10.17
C ASP A 49 0.12 7.86 -8.73
N LEU A 50 -0.96 8.61 -8.54
CA LEU A 50 -1.28 9.39 -7.32
C LEU A 50 -1.68 8.53 -6.11
N ALA A 51 -2.30 7.39 -6.35
CA ALA A 51 -2.82 6.53 -5.29
C ALA A 51 -2.58 5.05 -5.60
N ARG A 52 -2.58 4.20 -4.58
CA ARG A 52 -2.53 2.74 -4.72
C ARG A 52 -3.61 2.11 -3.85
N MET A 53 -4.24 1.07 -4.39
CA MET A 53 -5.19 0.27 -3.63
C MET A 53 -4.45 -0.53 -2.56
N PHE A 54 -4.99 -0.50 -1.35
CA PHE A 54 -4.56 -1.37 -0.25
C PHE A 54 -5.71 -2.33 0.09
N ARG A 55 -5.43 -3.64 0.07
CA ARG A 55 -6.39 -4.68 0.44
C ARG A 55 -5.68 -5.79 1.21
N THR A 56 -6.43 -6.50 2.04
CA THR A 56 -5.95 -7.67 2.78
C THR A 56 -6.47 -8.99 2.20
N MET A 57 -7.46 -8.93 1.31
CA MET A 57 -8.06 -10.10 0.70
C MET A 57 -7.23 -10.60 -0.48
N TYR A 58 -6.61 -11.76 -0.31
CA TYR A 58 -5.85 -12.49 -1.32
C TYR A 58 -6.15 -14.00 -1.23
N THR A 59 -6.05 -14.72 -2.35
CA THR A 59 -6.15 -16.19 -2.43
C THR A 59 -4.98 -16.83 -1.70
N GLU A 60 -3.79 -16.27 -1.91
CA GLU A 60 -2.55 -16.78 -1.36
C GLU A 60 -2.45 -16.35 0.11
N GLU A 61 -2.51 -17.34 1.01
CA GLU A 61 -2.45 -17.14 2.47
C GLU A 61 -1.27 -16.27 2.89
N PHE A 62 -0.08 -16.53 2.32
CA PHE A 62 1.11 -15.72 2.58
C PHE A 62 0.91 -14.22 2.28
N VAL A 63 0.21 -13.90 1.19
CA VAL A 63 -0.01 -12.50 0.78
C VAL A 63 -1.07 -11.85 1.65
N ALA A 64 -2.14 -12.58 1.98
CA ALA A 64 -3.17 -12.11 2.91
C ALA A 64 -2.58 -11.82 4.31
N GLU A 65 -1.74 -12.72 4.81
CA GLU A 65 -1.01 -12.53 6.06
C GLU A 65 -0.06 -11.34 5.99
N LEU A 66 0.71 -11.22 4.91
CA LEU A 66 1.65 -10.11 4.73
C LEU A 66 0.89 -8.78 4.74
N ALA A 67 -0.17 -8.64 3.94
CA ALA A 67 -0.99 -7.44 3.88
C ALA A 67 -1.56 -7.08 5.27
N THR A 68 -2.05 -8.08 6.01
CA THR A 68 -2.57 -7.88 7.37
C THR A 68 -1.47 -7.40 8.33
N LYS A 69 -0.28 -8.00 8.28
CA LYS A 69 0.88 -7.60 9.11
C LYS A 69 1.36 -6.19 8.76
N THR A 70 1.31 -5.80 7.49
CA THR A 70 1.72 -4.46 7.02
C THR A 70 0.87 -3.33 7.59
N MET A 71 -0.36 -3.60 8.05
CA MET A 71 -1.22 -2.58 8.69
C MET A 71 -0.50 -1.84 9.83
N LYS A 72 0.22 -2.58 10.70
CA LYS A 72 0.95 -1.99 11.83
C LYS A 72 2.11 -1.09 11.38
N HIS A 73 2.74 -1.43 10.26
CA HIS A 73 3.82 -0.62 9.69
C HIS A 73 3.27 0.68 9.09
N TRP A 74 2.10 0.63 8.46
CA TRP A 74 1.42 1.84 8.01
C TRP A 74 0.97 2.73 9.18
N ASP A 75 0.43 2.14 10.26
CA ASP A 75 0.07 2.91 11.47
C ASP A 75 1.29 3.66 12.03
N ALA A 76 2.44 2.99 12.09
CA ALA A 76 3.69 3.59 12.55
C ALA A 76 4.18 4.69 11.59
N LEU A 77 4.12 4.45 10.28
CA LEU A 77 4.52 5.44 9.27
C LEU A 77 3.64 6.70 9.31
N GLU A 78 2.31 6.54 9.42
CA GLU A 78 1.39 7.67 9.56
C GLU A 78 1.66 8.48 10.83
N LYS A 79 1.95 7.79 11.94
CA LYS A 79 2.34 8.44 13.20
C LYS A 79 3.63 9.25 13.04
N ASP A 80 4.65 8.67 12.42
CA ASP A 80 5.96 9.31 12.26
C ASP A 80 5.92 10.45 11.22
N ALA A 81 5.05 10.34 10.21
CA ALA A 81 4.80 11.39 9.22
C ALA A 81 3.88 12.52 9.72
N GLY A 82 3.10 12.27 10.79
CA GLY A 82 2.15 13.24 11.35
C GLY A 82 0.94 13.52 10.45
N VAL A 83 0.70 12.69 9.45
CA VAL A 83 -0.40 12.83 8.48
C VAL A 83 -1.03 11.47 8.19
N SER A 84 -2.32 11.45 7.84
CA SER A 84 -2.96 10.24 7.34
C SER A 84 -2.50 9.98 5.90
N LEU A 85 -2.06 8.75 5.62
CA LEU A 85 -1.55 8.30 4.34
C LEU A 85 -2.49 7.29 3.68
N ARG A 86 -3.42 6.69 4.44
CA ARG A 86 -4.39 5.72 3.94
C ARG A 86 -5.81 6.21 4.15
N TRP A 87 -6.62 6.03 3.11
CA TRP A 87 -8.05 6.11 3.19
C TRP A 87 -8.67 4.72 3.03
N MET A 88 -9.19 4.16 4.12
CA MET A 88 -9.78 2.82 4.15
C MET A 88 -11.29 2.87 3.83
N GLY A 89 -11.62 3.21 2.58
CA GLY A 89 -13.01 3.31 2.10
C GLY A 89 -13.71 1.96 1.85
N GLY A 90 -13.04 0.84 2.09
CA GLY A 90 -13.53 -0.50 1.75
C GLY A 90 -13.11 -0.96 0.35
N LEU A 91 -13.41 -2.22 0.05
CA LEU A 91 -13.12 -2.87 -1.22
C LEU A 91 -14.40 -3.53 -1.72
N PHE A 92 -14.81 -3.22 -2.95
CA PHE A 92 -15.95 -3.84 -3.60
C PHE A 92 -15.48 -4.67 -4.79
N ASN A 93 -15.60 -5.99 -4.68
CA ASN A 93 -15.32 -6.93 -5.76
C ASN A 93 -16.62 -7.53 -6.27
N PHE A 94 -16.78 -7.58 -7.59
CA PHE A 94 -17.91 -8.22 -8.26
C PHE A 94 -17.42 -8.88 -9.55
N GLY A 95 -18.09 -9.95 -9.96
CA GLY A 95 -17.72 -10.73 -11.13
C GLY A 95 -18.66 -11.92 -11.32
N ASP A 96 -18.45 -12.68 -12.38
CA ASP A 96 -19.16 -13.93 -12.59
C ASP A 96 -18.74 -14.95 -11.52
N LYS A 97 -19.72 -15.50 -10.80
CA LYS A 97 -19.50 -16.48 -9.73
C LYS A 97 -18.84 -17.77 -10.23
N ASP A 98 -18.98 -18.06 -11.53
CA ASP A 98 -18.41 -19.26 -12.15
C ASP A 98 -16.99 -19.00 -12.69
N MET A 99 -16.52 -17.74 -12.61
CA MET A 99 -15.19 -17.32 -13.03
C MET A 99 -14.32 -17.04 -11.80
N GLY A 100 -13.37 -17.96 -11.55
CA GLY A 100 -12.41 -17.88 -10.45
C GLY A 100 -12.64 -19.01 -9.45
N ASN A 101 -11.59 -19.81 -9.26
CA ASN A 101 -11.58 -21.10 -8.57
C ASN A 101 -11.94 -21.03 -7.07
N ASP A 102 -13.16 -20.59 -6.72
CA ASP A 102 -13.62 -20.47 -5.32
C ASP A 102 -12.75 -19.57 -4.43
N THR A 103 -12.07 -18.59 -5.02
CA THR A 103 -11.11 -17.77 -4.29
C THR A 103 -11.79 -16.70 -3.43
N PRO A 104 -11.15 -16.26 -2.33
CA PRO A 104 -11.63 -15.15 -1.50
C PRO A 104 -12.02 -13.92 -2.33
N GLU A 105 -11.24 -13.56 -3.35
CA GLU A 105 -11.46 -12.41 -4.22
C GLU A 105 -12.80 -12.43 -4.96
N VAL A 106 -13.29 -13.62 -5.29
CA VAL A 106 -14.57 -13.83 -5.99
C VAL A 106 -15.72 -14.01 -5.00
N LYS A 107 -15.44 -14.59 -3.82
CA LYS A 107 -16.43 -14.79 -2.74
C LYS A 107 -16.70 -13.56 -1.88
N ALA A 108 -16.10 -12.41 -2.20
CA ALA A 108 -16.25 -11.17 -1.46
C ALA A 108 -17.62 -10.48 -1.63
N LEU A 109 -18.69 -11.27 -1.56
CA LEU A 109 -20.07 -10.82 -1.36
C LEU A 109 -20.45 -10.96 0.12
N VAL A 110 -19.53 -10.77 1.06
CA VAL A 110 -19.85 -10.63 2.49
C VAL A 110 -18.87 -9.69 3.18
N LEU A 111 -19.19 -8.40 3.19
CA LEU A 111 -18.85 -7.50 4.30
C LEU A 111 -20.14 -6.80 4.71
N SER A 112 -20.96 -7.58 5.42
CA SER A 112 -22.24 -7.21 6.02
C SER A 112 -22.08 -6.40 7.31
N GLU A 113 -21.14 -5.47 7.40
CA GLU A 113 -21.01 -4.65 8.62
C GLU A 113 -21.00 -3.14 8.43
N PHE A 114 -21.17 -2.58 7.22
CA PHE A 114 -21.21 -1.11 7.13
C PHE A 114 -22.20 -0.46 6.16
N LEU A 115 -22.91 -1.20 5.32
CA LEU A 115 -23.98 -0.60 4.52
C LEU A 115 -25.14 -1.57 4.44
N SER A 116 -26.28 -1.16 5.02
CA SER A 116 -27.55 -1.75 4.62
C SER A 116 -27.78 -1.45 3.14
N ALA A 117 -28.47 -2.33 2.41
CA ALA A 117 -28.79 -2.11 0.99
C ALA A 117 -29.47 -0.74 0.74
N ASP A 118 -30.17 -0.20 1.75
CA ASP A 118 -30.80 1.12 1.75
C ASP A 118 -29.83 2.32 1.79
N GLU A 119 -28.54 2.12 2.13
CA GLU A 119 -27.53 3.20 2.12
C GLU A 119 -26.77 3.29 0.79
N LEU A 120 -26.69 2.18 0.03
CA LEU A 120 -26.10 2.19 -1.31
C LEU A 120 -26.96 3.00 -2.29
N ASP A 121 -28.29 2.95 -2.17
CA ASP A 121 -29.21 3.71 -3.03
C ASP A 121 -29.25 5.22 -2.72
N ARG A 122 -28.88 5.64 -1.50
CA ARG A 122 -28.95 7.07 -1.11
C ARG A 122 -27.76 7.89 -1.61
N ASN A 123 -26.63 7.26 -1.95
CA ASN A 123 -25.40 7.96 -2.34
C ASN A 123 -25.01 7.79 -3.83
N THR A 124 -25.84 7.14 -4.64
CA THR A 124 -25.65 6.97 -6.10
C THR A 124 -26.31 8.05 -6.95
N THR A 125 -26.81 9.14 -6.35
CA THR A 125 -27.22 10.36 -7.07
C THR A 125 -26.01 11.21 -7.52
N TRP A 126 -25.16 10.62 -8.35
CA TRP A 126 -24.13 11.34 -9.12
C TRP A 126 -24.40 11.31 -10.63
N ALA A 127 -25.52 10.74 -11.07
CA ALA A 127 -25.87 10.64 -12.49
C ALA A 127 -26.65 11.84 -13.07
N ASP A 128 -27.06 12.82 -12.26
CA ASP A 128 -27.86 13.98 -12.70
C ASP A 128 -27.25 15.35 -12.36
N ARG A 129 -25.93 15.50 -12.46
CA ARG A 129 -25.28 16.84 -12.49
C ARG A 129 -24.26 16.98 -13.61
#